data_AF-A0AA39I5E4-F1
#
_entry.id   AF-A0AA39I5E4-F1
#
_cell.length_a   1.000
_cell.length_b   1.000
_cell.length_c   1.000
_cell.angle_alpha   90.00
_cell.angle_beta   90.00
_cell.angle_gamma   90.00
#
_symmetry.space_group_name_H-M   'P 1'
#
loop_
_entity.id
_entity.type
_entity.pdbx_description
1 polymer ?
#
loop_
_entity_poly.entity_id
_entity_poly.type
_entity_poly.pdbx_seq_one_letter_code
_entity_poly.pdbx_strand_id
1 'polypeptide(L)'
;MRILTLCFALLLCTVRAQNAKSSISVTIPASSTIPATSTATSLPATVDRECACTVSKIWLDITVIIDVSEAMGDGVYSVAAQLASIFGQLSVSQQNGQFSRVALVTAGGQAGKLSDLTTYQNTDALIDDLAALQPGNDKTINIQAALKTASDIFALSGSQRNRKQVVLLYASAYNRGGYSDPKETALQMQDSGIAIISVAYVQASETNDILKISELASPGFGFSNVKTKDLIKSITETFCQVNCFCPTNWAQFADTYNSPGSHKYGVCVRYVGIQASWFAANAIGCRNKGSTGSYLVTEFSNTKQQFNKAYYADANNQTGSSSHAVNYHIGLRTNVPNTGYVWVQGTHKNIPFDSKAFHAWGPGYPNISLGDCVTARSNSFTEQWENTNCFTNAQNYLCEAPACDTDNYCESTDDF
;
A
#
# COMPACT_ATOMS: atom_id res chain seq x y z
N MET A 1 44.85 1.03 61.48
CA MET A 1 45.91 0.01 61.32
C MET A 1 45.34 -1.34 61.75
N ARG A 2 45.32 -2.33 60.83
CA ARG A 2 45.14 -3.81 60.97
C ARG A 2 44.53 -4.48 62.24
N ILE A 3 43.53 -5.36 62.01
CA ILE A 3 43.40 -6.81 62.47
C ILE A 3 43.08 -7.08 63.98
N LEU A 4 42.37 -8.12 64.49
CA LEU A 4 41.76 -9.43 64.03
C LEU A 4 40.44 -9.70 64.85
N THR A 5 39.26 -9.99 64.27
CA THR A 5 38.55 -11.30 64.03
C THR A 5 38.21 -12.23 65.22
N LEU A 6 36.92 -12.63 65.32
CA LEU A 6 36.28 -13.96 65.65
C LEU A 6 34.84 -13.66 66.16
N CYS A 7 33.69 -14.16 65.69
CA CYS A 7 33.24 -15.36 64.96
C CYS A 7 33.00 -16.62 65.84
N PHE A 8 31.74 -16.94 66.17
CA PHE A 8 31.01 -18.15 65.70
C PHE A 8 29.55 -18.29 66.24
N ALA A 9 28.64 -18.74 65.35
CA ALA A 9 27.47 -19.65 65.54
C ALA A 9 26.41 -19.49 66.67
N LEU A 10 25.18 -20.04 66.58
CA LEU A 10 24.26 -20.40 65.47
C LEU A 10 22.97 -20.97 66.12
N LEU A 11 21.76 -20.58 65.69
CA LEU A 11 20.56 -21.43 65.84
C LEU A 11 19.39 -20.96 64.95
N LEU A 12 18.72 -21.89 64.26
CA LEU A 12 17.47 -21.65 63.54
C LEU A 12 16.27 -21.87 64.48
N CYS A 13 15.20 -21.10 64.31
CA CYS A 13 13.85 -21.61 64.56
C CYS A 13 12.79 -20.85 63.74
N THR A 14 11.87 -21.58 63.11
CA THR A 14 10.77 -21.06 62.27
C THR A 14 9.47 -20.89 63.05
N VAL A 15 8.75 -19.79 62.87
CA VAL A 15 7.34 -19.66 63.31
C VAL A 15 6.51 -18.93 62.25
N ARG A 16 5.32 -19.47 61.96
CA ARG A 16 4.28 -18.85 61.10
C ARG A 16 3.58 -17.70 61.83
N ALA A 17 3.23 -16.63 61.12
CA ALA A 17 2.23 -15.65 61.57
C ALA A 17 1.08 -15.58 60.56
N GLN A 18 -0.16 -15.55 61.08
CA GLN A 18 -1.39 -15.50 60.31
C GLN A 18 -1.80 -14.03 60.11
N ASN A 19 -2.16 -13.62 58.88
CA ASN A 19 -2.81 -12.34 58.65
C ASN A 19 -4.32 -12.54 58.47
N ALA A 20 -5.09 -12.09 59.46
CA ALA A 20 -6.55 -12.03 59.38
C ALA A 20 -6.99 -10.97 58.36
N LYS A 21 -7.87 -11.34 57.43
CA LYS A 21 -8.56 -10.38 56.56
C LYS A 21 -9.85 -9.93 57.24
N SER A 22 -9.95 -8.66 57.63
CA SER A 22 -11.23 -8.06 58.00
C SER A 22 -12.05 -7.75 56.74
N SER A 23 -13.22 -8.36 56.63
CA SER A 23 -14.16 -8.14 55.52
C SER A 23 -14.88 -6.80 55.65
N ILE A 24 -14.70 -5.90 54.68
CA ILE A 24 -15.62 -4.79 54.42
C ILE A 24 -16.44 -5.15 53.18
N SER A 25 -17.73 -5.42 53.36
CA SER A 25 -18.64 -5.79 52.29
C SER A 25 -19.10 -4.56 51.51
N VAL A 26 -18.50 -4.31 50.35
CA VAL A 26 -19.03 -3.35 49.38
C VAL A 26 -19.89 -4.10 48.35
N THR A 27 -21.20 -3.90 48.42
CA THR A 27 -22.16 -4.51 47.49
C THR A 27 -22.08 -3.82 46.13
N ILE A 28 -21.40 -4.44 45.18
CA ILE A 28 -21.42 -4.01 43.77
C ILE A 28 -22.69 -4.59 43.12
N PRO A 29 -23.57 -3.77 42.51
CA PRO A 29 -24.77 -4.27 41.85
C PRO A 29 -24.40 -5.15 40.64
N ALA A 30 -25.18 -6.22 40.43
CA ALA A 30 -24.93 -7.20 39.38
C ALA A 30 -24.87 -6.54 37.99
N SER A 31 -23.76 -6.74 37.29
CA SER A 31 -23.60 -6.27 35.92
C SER A 31 -24.58 -7.00 35.01
N SER A 32 -25.44 -6.25 34.33
CA SER A 32 -26.43 -6.79 33.41
C SER A 32 -25.76 -7.50 32.24
N THR A 33 -26.03 -8.79 32.08
CA THR A 33 -25.61 -9.57 30.90
C THR A 33 -26.21 -8.96 29.63
N ILE A 34 -25.38 -8.26 28.86
CA ILE A 34 -25.76 -7.73 27.55
C ILE A 34 -26.02 -8.92 26.61
N PRO A 35 -27.16 -8.99 25.90
CA PRO A 35 -27.41 -10.09 24.97
C PRO A 35 -26.43 -10.03 23.79
N ALA A 36 -25.63 -11.08 23.63
CA ALA A 36 -24.83 -11.28 22.44
C ALA A 36 -25.77 -11.39 21.22
N THR A 37 -25.86 -10.30 20.47
CA THR A 37 -26.76 -10.17 19.32
C THR A 37 -25.93 -10.06 18.05
N SER A 38 -26.37 -10.76 17.00
CA SER A 38 -25.83 -10.65 15.64
C SER A 38 -24.38 -11.13 15.45
N THR A 39 -24.20 -12.45 15.41
CA THR A 39 -23.40 -13.03 14.32
C THR A 39 -24.08 -12.66 13.01
N ALA A 40 -23.67 -11.53 12.41
CA ALA A 40 -24.07 -11.22 11.05
C ALA A 40 -23.39 -12.25 10.14
N THR A 41 -24.17 -13.19 9.62
CA THR A 41 -23.75 -14.05 8.51
C THR A 41 -23.64 -13.16 7.26
N SER A 42 -22.54 -12.41 7.14
CA SER A 42 -22.25 -11.71 5.92
C SER A 42 -22.00 -12.75 4.83
N LEU A 43 -22.95 -12.80 3.88
CA LEU A 43 -22.61 -13.19 2.51
C LEU A 43 -21.35 -12.41 2.11
N PRO A 44 -20.34 -13.04 1.48
CA PRO A 44 -19.19 -12.30 0.99
C PRO A 44 -19.69 -11.22 0.04
N ALA A 45 -19.64 -9.97 0.48
CA ALA A 45 -20.23 -8.87 -0.26
C ALA A 45 -19.53 -8.75 -1.61
N THR A 46 -20.30 -8.48 -2.67
CA THR A 46 -19.78 -8.11 -3.98
C THR A 46 -19.15 -6.72 -3.87
N VAL A 47 -17.90 -6.69 -3.39
CA VAL A 47 -17.08 -5.51 -3.11
C VAL A 47 -15.64 -5.86 -3.48
N ASP A 48 -14.96 -4.94 -4.17
CA ASP A 48 -13.55 -5.10 -4.54
C ASP A 48 -12.65 -5.10 -3.29
N ARG A 49 -11.54 -5.82 -3.35
CA ARG A 49 -10.60 -5.95 -2.22
C ARG A 49 -9.87 -4.63 -2.00
N GLU A 50 -9.96 -4.08 -0.79
CA GLU A 50 -9.16 -2.92 -0.38
C GLU A 50 -7.68 -3.28 -0.14
N CYS A 51 -6.80 -2.29 -0.27
CA CYS A 51 -5.39 -2.43 0.12
C CYS A 51 -5.27 -2.63 1.63
N ALA A 52 -4.71 -3.75 2.08
CA ALA A 52 -4.49 -3.97 3.52
C ALA A 52 -3.34 -3.09 4.07
N CYS A 53 -3.53 -2.53 5.27
CA CYS A 53 -2.56 -1.64 5.93
C CYS A 53 -2.23 -2.08 7.37
N THR A 54 -1.49 -3.18 7.51
CA THR A 54 -0.81 -3.57 8.75
C THR A 54 0.61 -2.99 8.76
N VAL A 55 0.82 -1.86 9.44
CA VAL A 55 2.06 -1.05 9.38
C VAL A 55 3.34 -1.86 9.67
N SER A 56 3.29 -2.79 10.63
CA SER A 56 4.43 -3.64 10.99
C SER A 56 4.84 -4.65 9.91
N LYS A 57 4.02 -4.87 8.88
CA LYS A 57 4.27 -5.76 7.73
C LYS A 57 4.63 -5.01 6.45
N ILE A 58 4.93 -3.72 6.50
CA ILE A 58 5.35 -2.94 5.32
C ILE A 58 6.76 -3.35 4.88
N TRP A 59 6.97 -3.59 3.59
CA TRP A 59 8.26 -3.88 2.96
C TRP A 59 8.62 -2.87 1.86
N LEU A 60 9.21 -1.77 2.28
CA LEU A 60 9.68 -0.70 1.40
C LEU A 60 11.20 -0.52 1.51
N ASP A 61 11.79 0.02 0.45
CA ASP A 61 13.10 0.64 0.52
C ASP A 61 12.89 2.15 0.68
N ILE A 62 13.20 2.69 1.85
CA ILE A 62 12.87 4.06 2.24
C ILE A 62 14.17 4.87 2.37
N THR A 63 14.30 5.97 1.64
CA THR A 63 15.36 6.96 1.89
C THR A 63 14.74 8.20 2.51
N VAL A 64 15.11 8.51 3.74
CA VAL A 64 14.66 9.73 4.43
C VAL A 64 15.67 10.84 4.14
N ILE A 65 15.18 11.95 3.61
CA ILE A 65 15.96 13.18 3.44
C ILE A 65 15.52 14.15 4.54
N ILE A 66 16.48 14.58 5.36
CA ILE A 66 16.24 15.43 6.54
C ILE A 66 17.00 16.74 6.34
N ASP A 67 16.26 17.84 6.23
CA ASP A 67 16.83 19.19 6.33
C ASP A 67 17.50 19.38 7.70
N VAL A 68 18.76 19.81 7.66
CA VAL A 68 19.58 20.14 8.84
C VAL A 68 20.22 21.51 8.67
N SER A 69 19.64 22.39 7.87
CA SER A 69 20.08 23.77 7.69
C SER A 69 19.98 24.59 9.00
N GLU A 70 20.65 25.74 9.05
CA GLU A 70 20.53 26.72 10.15
C GLU A 70 19.06 27.10 10.40
N ALA A 71 18.24 27.14 9.34
CA ALA A 71 16.82 27.41 9.42
C ALA A 71 16.02 26.32 10.15
N MET A 72 16.50 25.08 10.23
CA MET A 72 15.80 24.01 10.95
C MET A 72 15.95 24.08 12.48
N GLY A 73 17.08 24.56 13.00
CA GLY A 73 17.34 24.70 14.44
C GLY A 73 16.89 23.48 15.28
N ASP A 74 16.22 23.72 16.41
CA ASP A 74 15.66 22.66 17.26
C ASP A 74 14.55 21.83 16.57
N GLY A 75 14.05 22.26 15.41
CA GLY A 75 13.12 21.51 14.58
C GLY A 75 13.67 20.17 14.08
N VAL A 76 15.00 20.01 13.99
CA VAL A 76 15.63 18.72 13.68
C VAL A 76 15.22 17.65 14.70
N TYR A 77 15.18 17.99 15.99
CA TYR A 77 14.76 17.05 17.06
C TYR A 77 13.28 16.69 16.96
N SER A 78 12.43 17.64 16.54
CA SER A 78 11.00 17.40 16.28
C SER A 78 10.80 16.40 15.13
N VAL A 79 11.57 16.55 14.05
CA VAL A 79 11.56 15.61 12.92
C VAL A 79 12.12 14.24 13.33
N ALA A 80 13.23 14.19 14.06
CA ALA A 80 13.80 12.94 14.58
C ALA A 80 12.79 12.15 15.44
N ALA A 81 12.07 12.83 16.36
CA ALA A 81 11.04 12.21 17.18
C ALA A 81 9.83 11.69 16.38
N GLN A 82 9.42 12.40 15.32
CA GLN A 82 8.37 11.92 14.40
C GLN A 82 8.84 10.68 13.64
N LEU A 83 10.07 10.70 13.10
CA LEU A 83 10.64 9.58 12.36
C LEU A 83 10.80 8.34 13.26
N ALA A 84 11.28 8.50 14.50
CA ALA A 84 11.34 7.42 15.49
C ALA A 84 9.94 6.85 15.79
N SER A 85 8.91 7.70 15.87
CA SER A 85 7.52 7.27 16.07
C SER A 85 6.92 6.53 14.85
N ILE A 86 7.34 6.88 13.64
CA ILE A 86 6.96 6.19 12.40
C ILE A 86 7.67 4.84 12.34
N PHE A 87 9.00 4.81 12.39
CA PHE A 87 9.78 3.58 12.23
C PHE A 87 9.63 2.60 13.40
N GLY A 88 9.32 3.09 14.62
CA GLY A 88 8.93 2.24 15.76
C GLY A 88 7.68 1.38 15.52
N GLN A 89 6.88 1.68 14.49
CA GLN A 89 5.73 0.87 14.06
C GLN A 89 6.06 -0.09 12.90
N LEU A 90 7.20 0.09 12.22
CA LEU A 90 7.63 -0.72 11.08
C LEU A 90 8.65 -1.78 11.53
N SER A 91 8.68 -2.91 10.81
CA SER A 91 9.73 -3.92 10.96
C SER A 91 10.93 -3.55 10.07
N VAL A 92 11.92 -2.83 10.62
CA VAL A 92 13.15 -2.50 9.87
C VAL A 92 14.13 -3.67 9.97
N SER A 93 14.50 -4.28 8.84
CA SER A 93 15.54 -5.33 8.81
C SER A 93 16.05 -5.64 7.40
N GLN A 94 17.23 -6.27 7.34
CA GLN A 94 17.84 -6.80 6.12
C GLN A 94 17.30 -8.18 5.72
N GLN A 95 16.43 -8.79 6.53
CA GLN A 95 15.81 -10.09 6.25
C GLN A 95 14.89 -10.06 5.00
N ASN A 96 14.71 -11.24 4.38
CA ASN A 96 13.66 -11.48 3.38
C ASN A 96 12.27 -11.42 4.03
N GLY A 97 11.23 -11.24 3.23
CA GLY A 97 9.86 -11.09 3.74
C GLY A 97 9.46 -9.64 3.98
N GLN A 98 8.48 -9.48 4.86
CA GLN A 98 7.74 -8.25 5.17
C GLN A 98 8.53 -7.28 6.08
N PHE A 99 9.75 -6.92 5.66
CA PHE A 99 10.63 -5.98 6.34
C PHE A 99 10.98 -4.80 5.44
N SER A 100 11.04 -3.60 6.01
CA SER A 100 11.51 -2.40 5.33
C SER A 100 13.01 -2.18 5.54
N ARG A 101 13.65 -1.50 4.58
CA ARG A 101 15.03 -0.98 4.70
C ARG A 101 14.98 0.54 4.71
N VAL A 102 15.86 1.15 5.49
CA VAL A 102 15.92 2.61 5.64
C VAL A 102 17.34 3.10 5.37
N ALA A 103 17.44 4.23 4.68
CA ALA A 103 18.65 5.03 4.52
C ALA A 103 18.36 6.47 4.98
N LEU A 104 19.35 7.14 5.58
CA LEU A 104 19.26 8.53 6.03
C LEU A 104 20.23 9.41 5.24
N VAL A 105 19.69 10.50 4.71
CA VAL A 105 20.40 11.56 3.98
C VAL A 105 20.09 12.89 4.67
N THR A 106 21.11 13.70 4.93
CA THR A 106 20.97 15.08 5.40
C THR A 106 21.03 16.06 4.24
N ALA A 107 20.24 17.13 4.34
CA ALA A 107 20.22 18.21 3.37
C ALA A 107 20.57 19.54 4.05
N GLY A 108 21.76 20.04 3.78
CA GLY A 108 22.20 21.40 4.08
C GLY A 108 22.65 22.09 2.80
N GLY A 109 23.72 22.87 2.86
CA GLY A 109 24.35 23.50 1.69
C GLY A 109 24.92 22.46 0.72
N GLN A 110 25.22 21.26 1.24
CA GLN A 110 25.49 20.03 0.49
C GLN A 110 24.59 18.89 1.01
N ALA A 111 24.53 17.80 0.26
CA ALA A 111 23.89 16.56 0.72
C ALA A 111 24.91 15.69 1.48
N GLY A 112 24.52 15.20 2.65
CA GLY A 112 25.30 14.25 3.44
C GLY A 112 24.64 12.87 3.43
N LYS A 113 25.39 11.81 3.12
CA LYS A 113 24.90 10.44 3.27
C LYS A 113 25.30 9.91 4.65
N LEU A 114 24.33 9.74 5.55
CA LEU A 114 24.57 9.15 6.87
C LEU A 114 24.58 7.62 6.80
N SER A 115 23.71 7.03 5.98
CA SER A 115 23.54 5.57 5.87
C SER A 115 23.05 5.14 4.48
N ASP A 116 23.25 3.87 4.17
CA ASP A 116 22.70 3.18 2.99
C ASP A 116 21.58 2.22 3.44
N LEU A 117 20.79 1.72 2.47
CA LEU A 117 19.67 0.78 2.74
C LEU A 117 20.11 -0.51 3.48
N THR A 118 21.40 -0.85 3.48
CA THR A 118 21.96 -2.03 4.14
C THR A 118 22.49 -1.78 5.56
N THR A 119 22.47 -0.54 6.05
CA THR A 119 23.09 -0.15 7.33
C THR A 119 22.36 -0.77 8.52
N TYR A 120 21.05 -0.49 8.67
CA TYR A 120 20.30 -0.89 9.87
C TYR A 120 19.83 -2.34 9.81
N GLN A 121 20.16 -3.12 10.85
CA GLN A 121 19.75 -4.52 10.98
C GLN A 121 18.42 -4.70 11.73
N ASN A 122 18.05 -3.71 12.54
CA ASN A 122 16.86 -3.62 13.38
C ASN A 122 16.40 -2.16 13.50
N THR A 123 15.22 -1.95 14.08
CA THR A 123 14.63 -0.61 14.29
C THR A 123 15.38 0.23 15.34
N ASP A 124 15.94 -0.39 16.39
CA ASP A 124 16.61 0.33 17.48
C ASP A 124 17.84 1.10 16.97
N ALA A 125 18.68 0.47 16.15
CA ALA A 125 19.87 1.10 15.57
C ALA A 125 19.54 2.29 14.64
N LEU A 126 18.35 2.29 14.02
CA LEU A 126 17.85 3.44 13.26
C LEU A 126 17.39 4.57 14.19
N ILE A 127 16.76 4.24 15.31
CA ILE A 127 16.32 5.22 16.31
C ILE A 127 17.51 5.88 17.00
N ASP A 128 18.59 5.14 17.28
CA ASP A 128 19.84 5.68 17.84
C ASP A 128 20.47 6.74 16.92
N ASP A 129 20.60 6.45 15.61
CA ASP A 129 21.13 7.40 14.63
C ASP A 129 20.21 8.61 14.42
N LEU A 130 18.88 8.43 14.48
CA LEU A 130 17.91 9.54 14.48
C LEU A 130 18.05 10.42 15.73
N ALA A 131 18.27 9.84 16.91
CA ALA A 131 18.49 10.56 18.16
C ALA A 131 19.82 11.32 18.19
N ALA A 132 20.81 10.88 17.40
CA ALA A 132 22.10 11.54 17.24
C ALA A 132 22.09 12.73 16.26
N LEU A 133 20.99 12.96 15.52
CA LEU A 133 20.88 14.10 14.59
C LEU A 133 21.05 15.44 15.31
N GLN A 134 21.69 16.39 14.63
CA GLN A 134 21.97 17.74 15.12
C GLN A 134 21.63 18.77 14.02
N PRO A 135 21.19 20.00 14.38
CA PRO A 135 21.14 21.10 13.43
C PRO A 135 22.55 21.48 12.95
N GLY A 136 22.66 21.77 11.66
CA GLY A 136 23.84 22.32 11.02
C GLY A 136 23.82 23.86 10.99
N ASN A 137 24.88 24.42 10.41
CA ASN A 137 25.10 25.87 10.30
C ASN A 137 24.98 26.39 8.86
N ASP A 138 24.42 25.58 7.95
CA ASP A 138 24.28 25.94 6.54
C ASP A 138 23.05 26.84 6.34
N LYS A 139 23.25 28.01 5.74
CA LYS A 139 22.18 29.00 5.48
C LYS A 139 21.26 28.65 4.32
N THR A 140 21.51 27.54 3.64
CA THR A 140 20.77 27.11 2.45
C THR A 140 20.60 25.59 2.47
N ILE A 141 19.58 25.12 1.76
CA ILE A 141 19.35 23.70 1.49
C ILE A 141 19.52 23.40 0.00
N ASN A 142 20.18 22.29 -0.31
CA ASN A 142 20.34 21.74 -1.66
C ASN A 142 19.54 20.43 -1.82
N ILE A 143 18.21 20.56 -1.95
CA ILE A 143 17.29 19.42 -2.14
C ILE A 143 17.66 18.61 -3.39
N GLN A 144 18.13 19.26 -4.47
CA GLN A 144 18.49 18.55 -5.70
C GLN A 144 19.67 17.59 -5.48
N ALA A 145 20.70 17.99 -4.74
CA ALA A 145 21.81 17.11 -4.37
C ALA A 145 21.35 15.96 -3.44
N ALA A 146 20.41 16.23 -2.53
CA ALA A 146 19.88 15.20 -1.63
C ALA A 146 19.02 14.16 -2.37
N LEU A 147 18.17 14.59 -3.31
CA LEU A 147 17.41 13.70 -4.19
C LEU A 147 18.32 12.85 -5.09
N LYS A 148 19.39 13.44 -5.65
CA LYS A 148 20.42 12.69 -6.39
C LYS A 148 21.09 11.63 -5.50
N THR A 149 21.49 12.00 -4.28
CA THR A 149 22.06 11.07 -3.30
C THR A 149 21.09 9.93 -2.98
N ALA A 150 19.80 10.20 -2.82
CA ALA A 150 18.78 9.17 -2.61
C ALA A 150 18.60 8.26 -3.84
N SER A 151 18.61 8.84 -5.05
CA SER A 151 18.60 8.09 -6.31
C SER A 151 19.81 7.16 -6.45
N ASP A 152 21.01 7.62 -6.06
CA ASP A 152 22.23 6.81 -6.08
C ASP A 152 22.16 5.65 -5.07
N ILE A 153 21.60 5.88 -3.87
CA ILE A 153 21.35 4.82 -2.87
C ILE A 153 20.40 3.75 -3.44
N PHE A 154 19.32 4.15 -4.11
CA PHE A 154 18.41 3.21 -4.78
C PHE A 154 19.09 2.48 -5.95
N ALA A 155 19.90 3.16 -6.77
CA ALA A 155 20.62 2.52 -7.87
C ALA A 155 21.67 1.50 -7.41
N LEU A 156 22.36 1.76 -6.29
CA LEU A 156 23.42 0.90 -5.76
C LEU A 156 22.92 -0.24 -4.87
N SER A 157 21.88 0.00 -4.05
CA SER A 157 21.41 -0.94 -3.00
C SER A 157 19.92 -1.30 -3.09
N GLY A 158 19.14 -0.57 -3.90
CA GLY A 158 17.72 -0.80 -4.13
C GLY A 158 17.46 -1.76 -5.28
N SER A 159 17.83 -3.04 -5.14
CA SER A 159 17.51 -4.08 -6.12
C SER A 159 17.43 -5.48 -5.48
N GLN A 160 16.92 -6.45 -6.25
CA GLN A 160 16.75 -7.91 -5.97
C GLN A 160 15.46 -8.38 -5.27
N ARG A 161 14.73 -7.53 -4.54
CA ARG A 161 13.49 -7.92 -3.84
C ARG A 161 12.32 -7.10 -4.38
N ASN A 162 11.10 -7.66 -4.40
CA ASN A 162 9.90 -6.97 -4.89
C ASN A 162 9.41 -5.89 -3.88
N ARG A 163 10.24 -4.88 -3.64
CA ARG A 163 10.05 -3.73 -2.73
C ARG A 163 9.85 -2.47 -3.57
N LYS A 164 8.93 -1.60 -3.15
CA LYS A 164 8.81 -0.25 -3.74
C LYS A 164 9.72 0.73 -3.02
N GLN A 165 10.19 1.71 -3.79
CA GLN A 165 11.17 2.71 -3.35
C GLN A 165 10.44 4.01 -2.99
N VAL A 166 10.80 4.60 -1.84
CA VAL A 166 10.14 5.81 -1.32
C VAL A 166 11.16 6.80 -0.78
N VAL A 167 11.09 8.05 -1.25
CA VAL A 167 11.75 9.18 -0.57
C VAL A 167 10.77 9.78 0.44
N LEU A 168 11.22 9.99 1.68
CA LEU A 168 10.53 10.80 2.68
C LEU A 168 11.35 12.08 2.93
N LEU A 169 10.93 13.19 2.33
CA LEU A 169 11.64 14.47 2.36
C LEU A 169 11.02 15.41 3.40
N TYR A 170 11.75 15.73 4.45
CA TYR A 170 11.44 16.81 5.39
C TYR A 170 12.31 18.04 5.09
N ALA A 171 11.70 19.22 4.92
CA ALA A 171 12.44 20.48 4.81
C ALA A 171 11.68 21.72 5.29
N SER A 172 12.42 22.74 5.76
CA SER A 172 11.90 24.08 6.09
C SER A 172 12.09 25.10 4.96
N ALA A 173 13.04 24.88 4.05
CA ALA A 173 13.26 25.74 2.88
C ALA A 173 13.08 25.01 1.54
N TYR A 174 12.52 25.70 0.55
CA TYR A 174 12.40 25.19 -0.83
C TYR A 174 12.70 26.30 -1.83
N ASN A 175 13.86 26.19 -2.48
CA ASN A 175 14.33 27.13 -3.49
C ASN A 175 13.87 26.66 -4.88
N ARG A 176 12.80 27.28 -5.40
CA ARG A 176 12.26 27.02 -6.75
C ARG A 176 12.98 27.90 -7.78
N GLY A 177 13.41 27.30 -8.89
CA GLY A 177 14.18 27.93 -9.96
C GLY A 177 15.70 27.96 -9.73
N GLY A 178 16.43 28.18 -10.82
CA GLY A 178 17.91 28.18 -10.84
C GLY A 178 18.51 26.83 -11.20
N TYR A 179 19.85 26.73 -11.17
CA TYR A 179 20.59 25.52 -11.58
C TYR A 179 20.37 24.32 -10.63
N SER A 180 20.05 24.59 -9.36
CA SER A 180 19.80 23.61 -8.31
C SER A 180 18.31 23.35 -8.06
N ASP A 181 17.43 23.63 -9.03
CA ASP A 181 16.00 23.30 -8.92
C ASP A 181 15.82 21.77 -8.81
N PRO A 182 15.20 21.25 -7.74
CA PRO A 182 15.00 19.81 -7.56
C PRO A 182 13.87 19.22 -8.41
N LYS A 183 13.03 20.04 -9.08
CA LYS A 183 11.79 19.59 -9.73
C LYS A 183 12.02 18.54 -10.82
N GLU A 184 12.96 18.78 -11.73
CA GLU A 184 13.28 17.82 -12.80
C GLU A 184 13.84 16.50 -12.23
N THR A 185 14.64 16.56 -11.16
CA THR A 185 15.13 15.36 -10.46
C THR A 185 13.97 14.61 -9.79
N ALA A 186 13.03 15.32 -9.14
CA ALA A 186 11.85 14.70 -8.54
C ALA A 186 10.95 14.02 -9.58
N LEU A 187 10.73 14.65 -10.75
CA LEU A 187 9.97 14.06 -11.86
C LEU A 187 10.66 12.79 -12.38
N GLN A 188 11.96 12.84 -12.66
CA GLN A 188 12.73 11.67 -13.13
C GLN A 188 12.70 10.49 -12.14
N MET A 189 12.72 10.76 -10.84
CA MET A 189 12.57 9.72 -9.81
C MET A 189 11.16 9.11 -9.83
N GLN A 190 10.11 9.94 -9.97
CA GLN A 190 8.73 9.45 -10.07
C GLN A 190 8.48 8.64 -11.35
N ASP A 191 9.01 9.08 -12.50
CA ASP A 191 8.97 8.34 -13.77
C ASP A 191 9.71 6.99 -13.67
N SER A 192 10.75 6.92 -12.83
CA SER A 192 11.48 5.69 -12.50
C SER A 192 10.74 4.79 -11.47
N GLY A 193 9.55 5.17 -11.02
CA GLY A 193 8.73 4.42 -10.08
C GLY A 193 9.06 4.63 -8.60
N ILE A 194 9.86 5.65 -8.26
CA ILE A 194 10.17 6.04 -6.88
C ILE A 194 9.11 7.02 -6.40
N ALA A 195 8.37 6.66 -5.35
CA ALA A 195 7.41 7.57 -4.74
C ALA A 195 8.13 8.64 -3.91
N ILE A 196 7.63 9.88 -3.92
CA ILE A 196 8.15 10.97 -3.09
C ILE A 196 7.05 11.45 -2.14
N ILE A 197 7.31 11.37 -0.85
CA ILE A 197 6.52 12.00 0.21
C ILE A 197 7.27 13.27 0.60
N SER A 198 6.60 14.43 0.59
CA SER A 198 7.20 15.68 1.08
C SER A 198 6.47 16.20 2.30
N VAL A 199 7.24 16.64 3.30
CA VAL A 199 6.74 17.23 4.54
C VAL A 199 7.37 18.61 4.69
N ALA A 200 6.57 19.65 4.47
CA ALA A 200 6.97 21.01 4.79
C ALA A 200 6.97 21.19 6.32
N TYR A 201 8.14 21.52 6.86
CA TYR A 201 8.32 21.87 8.27
C TYR A 201 8.33 23.40 8.41
N VAL A 202 7.18 23.98 8.77
CA VAL A 202 7.04 25.43 8.97
C VAL A 202 7.34 25.78 10.43
N GLN A 203 8.27 26.69 10.68
CA GLN A 203 8.48 27.26 12.01
C GLN A 203 7.50 28.40 12.31
N ALA A 204 7.30 28.70 13.59
CA ALA A 204 6.34 29.71 14.05
C ALA A 204 6.60 31.14 13.54
N SER A 205 7.81 31.42 13.06
CA SER A 205 8.24 32.71 12.50
C SER A 205 8.31 32.77 10.97
N GLU A 206 8.03 31.67 10.27
CA GLU A 206 8.25 31.55 8.82
C GLU A 206 6.99 31.80 7.98
N THR A 207 7.18 32.13 6.69
CA THR A 207 6.08 32.19 5.74
C THR A 207 5.68 30.80 5.26
N ASN A 208 4.42 30.65 4.85
CA ASN A 208 3.90 29.41 4.26
C ASN A 208 4.44 29.09 2.85
N ASP A 209 5.56 29.69 2.42
CA ASP A 209 6.14 29.48 1.09
C ASP A 209 6.73 28.07 0.91
N ILE A 210 7.28 27.48 1.98
CA ILE A 210 7.77 26.10 2.01
C ILE A 210 6.70 25.07 1.62
N LEU A 211 5.40 25.38 1.77
CA LEU A 211 4.32 24.48 1.35
C LEU A 211 4.36 24.13 -0.15
N LYS A 212 5.05 24.93 -0.97
CA LYS A 212 5.33 24.64 -2.40
C LYS A 212 6.21 23.41 -2.61
N ILE A 213 6.87 22.87 -1.58
CA ILE A 213 7.62 21.60 -1.66
C ILE A 213 6.71 20.40 -2.00
N SER A 214 5.40 20.55 -1.82
CA SER A 214 4.39 19.60 -2.33
C SER A 214 4.41 19.44 -3.86
N GLU A 215 5.01 20.38 -4.61
CA GLU A 215 5.27 20.23 -6.06
C GLU A 215 6.31 19.14 -6.40
N LEU A 216 7.09 18.68 -5.41
CA LEU A 216 8.09 17.60 -5.57
C LEU A 216 7.53 16.22 -5.19
N ALA A 217 6.43 16.18 -4.44
CA ALA A 217 5.81 14.94 -4.00
C ALA A 217 5.12 14.20 -5.16
N SER A 218 4.91 12.91 -4.98
CA SER A 218 3.94 12.16 -5.78
C SER A 218 2.51 12.66 -5.49
N PRO A 219 1.58 12.55 -6.45
CA PRO A 219 0.22 13.07 -6.30
C PRO A 219 -0.47 12.58 -5.03
N GLY A 220 -0.83 13.53 -4.15
CA GLY A 220 -1.47 13.27 -2.86
C GLY A 220 -0.52 13.09 -1.66
N PHE A 221 0.81 13.01 -1.86
CA PHE A 221 1.79 12.70 -0.80
C PHE A 221 2.51 13.96 -0.25
N GLY A 222 1.88 15.12 -0.37
CA GLY A 222 2.39 16.40 0.16
C GLY A 222 1.73 16.77 1.49
N PHE A 223 2.52 16.91 2.55
CA PHE A 223 2.07 17.17 3.92
C PHE A 223 2.77 18.39 4.54
N SER A 224 2.26 18.88 5.67
CA SER A 224 3.00 19.84 6.50
C SER A 224 2.62 19.77 7.97
N ASN A 225 3.53 20.16 8.86
CA ASN A 225 3.31 20.23 10.31
C ASN A 225 2.21 21.22 10.74
N VAL A 226 1.83 22.17 9.87
CA VAL A 226 0.78 23.18 10.14
C VAL A 226 -0.56 22.89 9.45
N LYS A 227 -0.62 21.99 8.46
CA LYS A 227 -1.88 21.62 7.75
C LYS A 227 -2.30 20.18 7.97
N THR A 228 -1.37 19.26 8.21
CA THR A 228 -1.68 17.84 8.44
C THR A 228 -1.90 17.59 9.93
N LYS A 229 -3.13 17.24 10.30
CA LYS A 229 -3.53 17.03 11.71
C LYS A 229 -2.75 15.91 12.40
N ASP A 230 -2.39 14.86 11.67
CA ASP A 230 -1.69 13.67 12.18
C ASP A 230 -0.66 13.21 11.14
N LEU A 231 0.54 13.81 11.19
CA LEU A 231 1.62 13.52 10.25
C LEU A 231 2.05 12.05 10.30
N ILE A 232 2.16 11.47 11.50
CA ILE A 232 2.61 10.08 11.68
C ILE A 232 1.63 9.15 10.95
N LYS A 233 0.33 9.29 11.23
CA LYS A 233 -0.70 8.50 10.57
C LYS A 233 -0.66 8.70 9.05
N SER A 234 -0.70 9.95 8.56
CA SER A 234 -0.70 10.21 7.11
C SER A 234 0.52 9.61 6.40
N ILE A 235 1.73 9.69 6.96
CA ILE A 235 2.93 9.09 6.38
C ILE A 235 2.84 7.56 6.37
N THR A 236 2.38 6.93 7.47
CA THR A 236 2.20 5.46 7.51
C THR A 236 1.12 4.96 6.54
N GLU A 237 0.02 5.70 6.37
CA GLU A 237 -1.01 5.40 5.38
C GLU A 237 -0.47 5.54 3.95
N THR A 238 0.35 6.56 3.67
CA THR A 238 1.05 6.69 2.38
C THR A 238 2.05 5.55 2.15
N PHE A 239 2.80 5.11 3.16
CA PHE A 239 3.64 3.91 3.02
C PHE A 239 2.80 2.67 2.69
N CYS A 240 1.63 2.48 3.30
CA CYS A 240 0.70 1.41 2.90
C CYS A 240 0.22 1.55 1.44
N GLN A 241 -0.09 2.76 0.96
CA GLN A 241 -0.50 3.00 -0.43
C GLN A 241 0.63 2.72 -1.44
N VAL A 242 1.90 2.99 -1.09
CA VAL A 242 3.03 2.62 -1.96
C VAL A 242 3.34 1.12 -1.88
N ASN A 243 3.17 0.52 -0.71
CA ASN A 243 3.26 -0.93 -0.52
C ASN A 243 2.09 -1.68 -1.19
N CYS A 244 1.01 -0.99 -1.59
CA CYS A 244 -0.08 -1.57 -2.34
C CYS A 244 0.14 -1.42 -3.85
N PHE A 245 0.56 -2.48 -4.53
CA PHE A 245 0.96 -2.39 -5.94
C PHE A 245 0.72 -3.66 -6.75
N CYS A 246 0.67 -3.48 -8.07
CA CYS A 246 0.63 -4.55 -9.04
C CYS A 246 2.00 -4.83 -9.68
N PRO A 247 2.25 -6.07 -10.13
CA PRO A 247 3.42 -6.45 -10.92
C PRO A 247 3.36 -5.85 -12.34
N THR A 248 4.48 -5.96 -13.05
CA THR A 248 4.62 -5.49 -14.44
C THR A 248 3.58 -6.14 -15.36
N ASN A 249 3.00 -5.35 -16.27
CA ASN A 249 1.92 -5.75 -17.19
C ASN A 249 0.55 -6.05 -16.53
N TRP A 250 0.36 -5.67 -15.27
CA TRP A 250 -0.95 -5.65 -14.61
C TRP A 250 -1.29 -4.22 -14.20
N ALA A 251 -2.49 -3.75 -14.53
CA ALA A 251 -3.02 -2.46 -14.08
C ALA A 251 -3.62 -2.61 -12.68
N GLN A 252 -3.33 -1.68 -11.78
CA GLN A 252 -3.96 -1.64 -10.46
C GLN A 252 -5.34 -1.01 -10.57
N PHE A 253 -6.38 -1.70 -10.07
CA PHE A 253 -7.72 -1.13 -10.01
C PHE A 253 -7.71 0.12 -9.11
N ALA A 254 -8.28 1.19 -9.62
CA ALA A 254 -8.42 2.48 -8.94
C ALA A 254 -9.75 3.13 -9.32
N ASP A 255 -10.20 4.14 -8.56
CA ASP A 255 -11.46 4.85 -8.84
C ASP A 255 -11.52 5.42 -10.28
N THR A 256 -10.38 5.77 -10.85
CA THR A 256 -10.27 6.24 -12.25
C THR A 256 -9.02 5.66 -12.92
N TYR A 257 -9.21 5.00 -14.06
CA TYR A 257 -8.11 4.48 -14.89
C TYR A 257 -7.14 5.60 -15.33
N ASN A 258 -5.83 5.32 -15.24
CA ASN A 258 -4.74 6.25 -15.58
C ASN A 258 -4.84 7.67 -14.94
N SER A 259 -5.48 7.79 -13.77
CA SER A 259 -5.57 9.05 -13.02
C SER A 259 -4.59 9.06 -11.84
N PRO A 260 -3.52 9.87 -11.86
CA PRO A 260 -2.56 9.94 -10.76
C PRO A 260 -3.22 10.41 -9.45
N GLY A 261 -2.88 9.76 -8.33
CA GLY A 261 -3.48 10.05 -7.02
C GLY A 261 -4.91 9.52 -6.81
N SER A 262 -5.46 8.75 -7.76
CA SER A 262 -6.73 8.03 -7.58
C SER A 262 -6.61 6.98 -6.46
N HIS A 263 -7.67 6.76 -5.70
CA HIS A 263 -7.74 5.73 -4.67
C HIS A 263 -7.53 4.35 -5.31
N LYS A 264 -6.61 3.57 -4.74
CA LYS A 264 -6.16 2.28 -5.27
C LYS A 264 -6.75 1.14 -4.44
N TYR A 265 -7.23 0.12 -5.14
CA TYR A 265 -7.69 -1.12 -4.55
C TYR A 265 -6.56 -2.16 -4.51
N GLY A 266 -6.73 -3.15 -3.63
CA GLY A 266 -5.90 -4.33 -3.51
C GLY A 266 -6.14 -5.36 -4.61
N VAL A 267 -6.39 -4.91 -5.85
CA VAL A 267 -6.80 -5.71 -7.01
C VAL A 267 -5.98 -5.31 -8.24
N CYS A 268 -5.46 -6.31 -8.95
CA CYS A 268 -4.74 -6.18 -10.21
C CYS A 268 -5.55 -6.76 -11.36
N VAL A 269 -5.61 -6.06 -12.49
CA VAL A 269 -6.29 -6.46 -13.72
C VAL A 269 -5.29 -6.57 -14.87
N ARG A 270 -5.38 -7.61 -15.69
CA ARG A 270 -4.50 -7.83 -16.85
C ARG A 270 -5.29 -8.18 -18.10
N TYR A 271 -5.05 -7.40 -19.15
CA TYR A 271 -5.57 -7.68 -20.48
C TYR A 271 -4.87 -8.89 -21.11
N VAL A 272 -5.64 -9.73 -21.79
CA VAL A 272 -5.13 -10.84 -22.60
C VAL A 272 -5.76 -10.79 -24.00
N GLY A 273 -4.95 -10.34 -24.96
CA GLY A 273 -5.30 -10.26 -26.39
C GLY A 273 -5.27 -11.59 -27.12
N ILE A 274 -5.80 -12.65 -26.49
CA ILE A 274 -5.95 -13.98 -27.09
C ILE A 274 -7.45 -14.28 -27.12
N GLN A 275 -8.00 -14.49 -28.31
CA GLN A 275 -9.42 -14.85 -28.42
C GLN A 275 -9.64 -16.28 -27.92
N ALA A 276 -10.37 -16.41 -26.82
CA ALA A 276 -10.68 -17.69 -26.18
C ALA A 276 -12.16 -17.75 -25.79
N SER A 277 -12.72 -18.96 -25.71
CA SER A 277 -14.03 -19.16 -25.10
C SER A 277 -13.98 -18.87 -23.59
N TRP A 278 -15.11 -18.54 -22.96
CA TRP A 278 -15.15 -18.25 -21.52
C TRP A 278 -14.51 -19.37 -20.70
N PHE A 279 -14.80 -20.62 -21.07
CA PHE A 279 -14.22 -21.80 -20.44
C PHE A 279 -12.69 -21.84 -20.58
N ALA A 280 -12.15 -21.61 -21.78
CA ALA A 280 -10.70 -21.63 -21.99
C ALA A 280 -10.01 -20.43 -21.31
N ALA A 281 -10.61 -19.23 -21.40
CA ALA A 281 -10.14 -18.02 -20.75
C ALA A 281 -10.06 -18.17 -19.22
N ASN A 282 -11.11 -18.73 -18.60
CA ASN A 282 -11.11 -19.03 -17.16
C ASN A 282 -10.17 -20.19 -16.80
N ALA A 283 -10.31 -21.34 -17.47
CA ALA A 283 -9.67 -22.59 -17.06
C ALA A 283 -8.15 -22.65 -17.35
N ILE A 284 -7.69 -21.96 -18.40
CA ILE A 284 -6.30 -21.99 -18.88
C ILE A 284 -5.72 -20.57 -18.94
N GLY A 285 -6.51 -19.61 -19.43
CA GLY A 285 -6.06 -18.24 -19.71
C GLY A 285 -5.63 -17.45 -18.47
N CYS A 286 -6.51 -17.36 -17.48
CA CYS A 286 -6.26 -16.64 -16.24
C CYS A 286 -5.62 -17.51 -15.15
N ARG A 287 -6.09 -18.75 -14.95
CA ARG A 287 -5.59 -19.62 -13.86
C ARG A 287 -4.08 -19.91 -13.88
N ASN A 288 -3.44 -19.87 -15.05
CA ASN A 288 -1.99 -20.03 -15.21
C ASN A 288 -1.22 -18.69 -15.19
N LYS A 289 -1.83 -17.63 -14.65
CA LYS A 289 -1.24 -16.34 -14.32
C LYS A 289 -1.49 -16.10 -12.84
N GLY A 290 -0.56 -15.49 -12.11
CA GLY A 290 -0.62 -15.37 -10.65
C GLY A 290 0.06 -16.56 -9.97
N SER A 291 0.99 -16.32 -9.03
CA SER A 291 1.44 -17.37 -8.08
C SER A 291 0.27 -17.97 -7.30
N THR A 292 -0.74 -17.15 -7.00
CA THR A 292 -1.96 -17.53 -6.28
C THR A 292 -3.11 -17.97 -7.22
N GLY A 293 -2.90 -17.97 -8.54
CA GLY A 293 -3.91 -18.29 -9.56
C GLY A 293 -4.97 -17.20 -9.75
N SER A 294 -4.89 -16.49 -10.88
CA SER A 294 -5.84 -15.44 -11.26
C SER A 294 -7.12 -16.01 -11.89
N TYR A 295 -8.15 -15.17 -12.00
CA TYR A 295 -9.46 -15.56 -12.52
C TYR A 295 -10.02 -14.49 -13.48
N LEU A 296 -11.14 -14.75 -14.16
CA LEU A 296 -11.77 -13.75 -15.02
C LEU A 296 -12.30 -12.57 -14.19
N VAL A 297 -12.11 -11.34 -14.68
CA VAL A 297 -12.38 -10.10 -13.92
C VAL A 297 -13.78 -10.03 -13.31
N THR A 298 -13.87 -9.42 -12.13
CA THR A 298 -15.14 -9.11 -11.46
C THR A 298 -15.58 -7.69 -11.71
N GLU A 299 -16.89 -7.45 -11.66
CA GLU A 299 -17.51 -6.14 -11.82
C GLU A 299 -18.51 -5.89 -10.69
N PHE A 300 -17.98 -5.59 -9.50
CA PHE A 300 -18.79 -5.38 -8.29
C PHE A 300 -19.32 -3.94 -8.14
N SER A 301 -18.87 -3.03 -8.99
CA SER A 301 -19.27 -1.62 -8.98
C SER A 301 -19.23 -1.02 -10.39
N ASN A 302 -20.00 0.06 -10.61
CA ASN A 302 -19.90 0.86 -11.82
C ASN A 302 -18.46 1.38 -12.04
N THR A 303 -17.78 1.77 -10.96
CA THR A 303 -16.37 2.20 -10.96
C THR A 303 -15.46 1.13 -11.54
N LYS A 304 -15.60 -0.13 -11.08
CA LYS A 304 -14.82 -1.27 -11.59
C LYS A 304 -15.10 -1.54 -13.06
N GLN A 305 -16.37 -1.45 -13.48
CA GLN A 305 -16.73 -1.59 -14.89
C GLN A 305 -16.11 -0.49 -15.77
N GLN A 306 -16.25 0.79 -15.41
CA GLN A 306 -15.64 1.88 -16.18
C GLN A 306 -14.11 1.77 -16.23
N PHE A 307 -13.47 1.32 -15.15
CA PHE A 307 -12.03 1.01 -15.14
C PHE A 307 -11.69 -0.11 -16.12
N ASN A 308 -12.39 -1.25 -16.04
CA ASN A 308 -12.17 -2.42 -16.91
C ASN A 308 -12.31 -2.06 -18.39
N LYS A 309 -13.35 -1.30 -18.75
CA LYS A 309 -13.59 -0.76 -20.09
C LYS A 309 -12.45 0.11 -20.59
N ALA A 310 -12.04 1.10 -19.79
CA ALA A 310 -10.99 2.05 -20.16
C ALA A 310 -9.64 1.34 -20.34
N TYR A 311 -9.29 0.45 -19.42
CA TYR A 311 -8.09 -0.38 -19.49
C TYR A 311 -8.11 -1.35 -20.68
N TYR A 312 -9.24 -2.04 -20.92
CA TYR A 312 -9.40 -2.92 -22.08
C TYR A 312 -9.21 -2.15 -23.38
N ALA A 313 -9.83 -0.98 -23.52
CA ALA A 313 -9.75 -0.18 -24.74
C ALA A 313 -8.31 0.27 -25.03
N ASP A 314 -7.60 0.79 -24.03
CA ASP A 314 -6.20 1.20 -24.15
C ASP A 314 -5.28 0.01 -24.50
N ALA A 315 -5.33 -1.07 -23.70
CA ALA A 315 -4.50 -2.25 -23.93
C ALA A 315 -4.78 -2.93 -25.28
N ASN A 316 -6.05 -2.96 -25.72
CA ASN A 316 -6.43 -3.49 -27.03
C ASN A 316 -5.91 -2.62 -28.18
N ASN A 317 -5.97 -1.29 -28.06
CA ASN A 317 -5.44 -0.36 -29.07
C ASN A 317 -3.92 -0.52 -29.24
N GLN A 318 -3.19 -0.76 -28.15
CA GLN A 318 -1.74 -1.01 -28.16
C GLN A 318 -1.36 -2.29 -28.94
N THR A 319 -2.28 -3.22 -29.19
CA THR A 319 -2.04 -4.40 -30.05
C THR A 319 -2.14 -4.11 -31.56
N GLY A 320 -2.47 -2.88 -31.97
CA GLY A 320 -2.75 -2.53 -33.37
C GLY A 320 -4.12 -2.97 -33.87
N SER A 321 -5.01 -3.42 -32.97
CA SER A 321 -6.39 -3.79 -33.29
C SER A 321 -7.19 -2.57 -33.73
N SER A 322 -7.79 -2.62 -34.93
CA SER A 322 -8.72 -1.59 -35.43
C SER A 322 -10.13 -1.70 -34.81
N SER A 323 -10.40 -2.77 -34.06
CA SER A 323 -11.68 -2.97 -33.37
C SER A 323 -11.72 -2.17 -32.07
N HIS A 324 -12.48 -1.07 -32.11
CA HIS A 324 -12.79 -0.24 -30.94
C HIS A 324 -13.92 -0.86 -30.08
N ALA A 325 -14.45 -2.03 -30.45
CA ALA A 325 -15.55 -2.68 -29.76
C ALA A 325 -15.03 -3.40 -28.51
N VAL A 326 -15.31 -2.81 -27.34
CA VAL A 326 -15.03 -3.41 -26.03
C VAL A 326 -15.90 -4.66 -25.85
N ASN A 327 -15.28 -5.83 -25.82
CA ASN A 327 -15.93 -7.13 -25.60
C ASN A 327 -14.97 -8.02 -24.82
N TYR A 328 -15.32 -8.43 -23.59
CA TYR A 328 -14.48 -9.31 -22.77
C TYR A 328 -15.30 -10.21 -21.85
N HIS A 329 -14.78 -11.42 -21.62
CA HIS A 329 -15.34 -12.33 -20.62
C HIS A 329 -15.15 -11.77 -19.20
N ILE A 330 -16.20 -11.89 -18.38
CA ILE A 330 -16.17 -11.59 -16.94
C ILE A 330 -16.41 -12.86 -16.13
N GLY A 331 -16.02 -12.89 -14.84
CA GLY A 331 -16.09 -14.10 -14.00
C GLY A 331 -17.49 -14.63 -13.69
N LEU A 332 -18.55 -13.94 -14.11
CA LEU A 332 -19.94 -14.28 -13.85
C LEU A 332 -20.45 -15.41 -14.75
N ARG A 333 -21.12 -16.41 -14.16
CA ARG A 333 -21.86 -17.47 -14.88
C ARG A 333 -23.02 -18.02 -14.05
N THR A 334 -23.92 -18.76 -14.67
CA THR A 334 -25.01 -19.50 -14.04
C THR A 334 -24.84 -21.03 -14.20
N ASN A 335 -25.89 -21.78 -13.85
CA ASN A 335 -25.98 -23.24 -13.93
C ASN A 335 -24.83 -23.96 -13.21
N VAL A 336 -24.42 -23.39 -12.07
CA VAL A 336 -23.56 -24.05 -11.08
C VAL A 336 -24.48 -24.76 -10.07
N PRO A 337 -24.26 -26.06 -9.77
CA PRO A 337 -25.23 -26.88 -9.01
C PRO A 337 -25.71 -26.24 -7.70
N ASN A 338 -27.03 -26.25 -7.49
CA ASN A 338 -27.70 -25.68 -6.32
C ASN A 338 -27.46 -24.17 -6.09
N THR A 339 -27.06 -23.43 -7.11
CA THR A 339 -26.84 -21.97 -7.05
C THR A 339 -27.45 -21.26 -8.26
N GLY A 340 -27.66 -19.95 -8.14
CA GLY A 340 -28.01 -19.09 -9.26
C GLY A 340 -26.76 -18.66 -10.04
N TYR A 341 -26.71 -17.37 -10.39
CA TYR A 341 -25.47 -16.77 -10.88
C TYR A 341 -24.40 -16.72 -9.78
N VAL A 342 -23.14 -16.96 -10.16
CA VAL A 342 -21.96 -16.87 -9.29
C VAL A 342 -20.78 -16.24 -10.02
N TRP A 343 -19.98 -15.48 -9.29
CA TRP A 343 -18.66 -15.04 -9.72
C TRP A 343 -17.63 -16.13 -9.41
N VAL A 344 -17.03 -16.70 -10.44
CA VAL A 344 -16.04 -17.78 -10.34
C VAL A 344 -14.66 -17.19 -10.12
N GLN A 345 -14.13 -17.36 -8.91
CA GLN A 345 -12.79 -16.95 -8.51
C GLN A 345 -11.90 -18.19 -8.35
N GLY A 346 -11.11 -18.49 -9.38
CA GLY A 346 -10.17 -19.61 -9.39
C GLY A 346 -10.87 -20.97 -9.54
N THR A 347 -10.46 -21.95 -8.74
CA THR A 347 -10.97 -23.34 -8.76
C THR A 347 -11.92 -23.69 -7.62
N HIS A 348 -11.87 -22.97 -6.51
CA HIS A 348 -12.53 -23.36 -5.25
C HIS A 348 -13.42 -22.27 -4.62
N LYS A 349 -13.46 -21.06 -5.19
CA LYS A 349 -14.24 -19.93 -4.65
C LYS A 349 -15.29 -19.47 -5.68
N ASN A 350 -16.55 -19.58 -5.31
CA ASN A 350 -17.67 -18.98 -6.04
C ASN A 350 -18.35 -17.98 -5.10
N ILE A 351 -18.42 -16.71 -5.49
CA ILE A 351 -19.18 -15.69 -4.76
C ILE A 351 -20.60 -15.66 -5.36
N PRO A 352 -21.66 -15.88 -4.57
CA PRO A 352 -23.03 -15.75 -5.05
C PRO A 352 -23.29 -14.35 -5.63
N PHE A 353 -23.97 -14.29 -6.78
CA PHE A 353 -24.43 -13.01 -7.33
C PHE A 353 -25.57 -12.46 -6.46
N ASP A 354 -25.41 -11.23 -5.96
CA ASP A 354 -26.49 -10.49 -5.30
C ASP A 354 -27.22 -9.61 -6.31
N SER A 355 -28.49 -9.92 -6.57
CA SER A 355 -29.34 -9.13 -7.47
C SER A 355 -29.77 -7.77 -6.90
N LYS A 356 -29.42 -7.45 -5.65
CA LYS A 356 -29.61 -6.13 -5.03
C LYS A 356 -28.36 -5.26 -5.09
N ALA A 357 -27.21 -5.85 -5.41
CA ALA A 357 -25.95 -5.13 -5.62
C ALA A 357 -25.87 -4.57 -7.05
N PHE A 358 -24.72 -3.97 -7.39
CA PHE A 358 -24.49 -3.47 -8.74
C PHE A 358 -24.60 -4.59 -9.78
N HIS A 359 -25.34 -4.30 -10.86
CA HIS A 359 -25.38 -5.15 -12.05
C HIS A 359 -25.54 -4.31 -13.32
N ALA A 360 -24.90 -4.72 -14.41
CA ALA A 360 -24.97 -4.02 -15.70
C ALA A 360 -25.72 -4.81 -16.79
N TRP A 361 -26.65 -5.69 -16.42
CA TRP A 361 -27.45 -6.46 -17.39
C TRP A 361 -28.07 -5.59 -18.49
N GLY A 362 -27.82 -5.94 -19.75
CA GLY A 362 -28.41 -5.26 -20.89
C GLY A 362 -29.92 -5.54 -21.03
N PRO A 363 -30.67 -4.74 -21.81
CA PRO A 363 -32.08 -4.98 -22.08
C PRO A 363 -32.32 -6.39 -22.63
N GLY A 364 -33.19 -7.16 -21.98
CA GLY A 364 -33.47 -8.55 -22.35
C GLY A 364 -32.52 -9.60 -21.75
N TYR A 365 -31.55 -9.19 -20.93
CA TYR A 365 -30.69 -10.09 -20.15
C TYR A 365 -31.04 -10.03 -18.64
N PRO A 366 -30.72 -11.08 -17.84
CA PRO A 366 -30.10 -12.34 -18.23
C PRO A 366 -30.98 -13.21 -19.14
N ASN A 367 -30.36 -13.82 -20.16
CA ASN A 367 -31.00 -14.72 -21.11
C ASN A 367 -30.17 -16.01 -21.28
N ILE A 368 -30.49 -17.01 -20.44
CA ILE A 368 -29.78 -18.30 -20.40
C ILE A 368 -29.87 -19.11 -21.70
N SER A 369 -30.80 -18.82 -22.61
CA SER A 369 -30.89 -19.51 -23.91
C SER A 369 -29.69 -19.22 -24.83
N LEU A 370 -28.97 -18.12 -24.57
CA LEU A 370 -27.75 -17.72 -25.28
C LEU A 370 -26.47 -18.33 -24.65
N GLY A 371 -26.59 -18.94 -23.47
CA GLY A 371 -25.51 -19.65 -22.77
C GLY A 371 -25.34 -19.22 -21.31
N ASP A 372 -24.63 -20.06 -20.54
CA ASP A 372 -24.53 -19.92 -19.08
C ASP A 372 -23.51 -18.88 -18.61
N CYS A 373 -22.61 -18.43 -19.48
CA CYS A 373 -21.52 -17.54 -19.13
C CYS A 373 -21.83 -16.08 -19.49
N VAL A 374 -21.06 -15.13 -18.97
CA VAL A 374 -21.33 -13.69 -19.15
C VAL A 374 -20.13 -12.96 -19.73
N THR A 375 -20.42 -12.00 -20.60
CA THR A 375 -19.46 -11.05 -21.17
C THR A 375 -19.90 -9.63 -20.88
N ALA A 376 -18.95 -8.74 -20.63
CA ALA A 376 -19.16 -7.30 -20.78
C ALA A 376 -19.01 -6.94 -22.26
N ARG A 377 -19.89 -6.06 -22.75
CA ARG A 377 -19.89 -5.57 -24.13
C ARG A 377 -20.28 -4.10 -24.16
N SER A 378 -19.55 -3.28 -24.91
CA SER A 378 -19.98 -1.92 -25.22
C SER A 378 -20.61 -1.89 -26.61
N ASN A 379 -21.90 -1.54 -26.67
CA ASN A 379 -22.40 -0.84 -27.85
C ASN A 379 -21.88 0.62 -27.78
N SER A 380 -22.09 1.42 -28.84
CA SER A 380 -21.49 2.76 -28.97
C SER A 380 -21.86 3.78 -27.89
N PHE A 381 -22.82 3.47 -27.00
CA PHE A 381 -23.31 4.39 -25.96
C PHE A 381 -23.35 3.76 -24.55
N THR A 382 -23.58 2.45 -24.41
CA THR A 382 -23.61 1.76 -23.11
C THR A 382 -22.76 0.50 -23.10
N GLU A 383 -22.09 0.27 -21.96
CA GLU A 383 -21.54 -1.04 -21.61
C GLU A 383 -22.59 -1.84 -20.84
N GLN A 384 -22.69 -3.13 -21.15
CA GLN A 384 -23.70 -4.01 -20.58
C GLN A 384 -23.22 -5.46 -20.50
N TRP A 385 -23.82 -6.22 -19.61
CA TRP A 385 -23.61 -7.66 -19.47
C TRP A 385 -24.57 -8.43 -20.37
N GLU A 386 -24.03 -9.38 -21.13
CA GLU A 386 -24.77 -10.27 -22.01
C GLU A 386 -24.44 -11.73 -21.70
N ASN A 387 -25.44 -12.61 -21.76
CA ASN A 387 -25.25 -14.06 -21.71
C ASN A 387 -24.55 -14.54 -23.00
N THR A 388 -23.66 -15.51 -22.86
CA THR A 388 -22.86 -16.05 -23.95
C THR A 388 -22.54 -17.53 -23.76
N ASN A 389 -22.31 -18.23 -24.88
CA ASN A 389 -21.95 -19.64 -24.85
C ASN A 389 -20.53 -19.82 -24.28
N CYS A 390 -20.43 -20.56 -23.18
CA CYS A 390 -19.20 -20.77 -22.45
C CYS A 390 -18.06 -21.40 -23.27
N PHE A 391 -18.38 -22.12 -24.35
CA PHE A 391 -17.44 -22.97 -25.10
C PHE A 391 -17.15 -22.47 -26.51
N THR A 392 -18.08 -21.75 -27.16
CA THR A 392 -17.96 -21.38 -28.59
C THR A 392 -17.71 -19.90 -28.84
N ASN A 393 -18.06 -18.99 -27.92
CA ASN A 393 -17.87 -17.55 -28.14
C ASN A 393 -16.43 -17.13 -27.78
N ALA A 394 -15.57 -17.02 -28.79
CA ALA A 394 -14.17 -16.63 -28.64
C ALA A 394 -13.99 -15.10 -28.68
N GLN A 395 -13.34 -14.56 -27.66
CA GLN A 395 -13.02 -13.13 -27.54
C GLN A 395 -11.85 -12.93 -26.57
N ASN A 396 -11.26 -11.73 -26.57
CA ASN A 396 -10.25 -11.34 -25.59
C ASN A 396 -10.85 -11.32 -24.17
N TYR A 397 -10.01 -11.24 -23.14
CA TYR A 397 -10.48 -11.28 -21.76
C TYR A 397 -9.59 -10.49 -20.82
N LEU A 398 -10.16 -10.12 -19.68
CA LEU A 398 -9.46 -9.52 -18.54
C LEU A 398 -9.33 -10.57 -17.43
N CYS A 399 -8.12 -10.70 -16.91
CA CYS A 399 -7.84 -11.49 -15.72
C CYS A 399 -7.69 -10.59 -14.49
N GLU A 400 -8.03 -11.10 -13.31
CA GLU A 400 -7.95 -10.41 -12.02
C GLU A 400 -7.20 -11.26 -10.99
N ALA A 401 -6.32 -10.61 -10.22
CA ALA A 401 -5.53 -11.17 -9.13
C ALA A 401 -5.49 -10.19 -7.94
N PRO A 402 -5.23 -10.66 -6.70
CA PRO A 402 -4.95 -9.74 -5.59
C PRO A 402 -3.64 -8.97 -5.83
N ALA A 403 -3.62 -7.68 -5.46
CA ALA A 403 -2.40 -6.88 -5.46
C ALA A 403 -1.47 -7.25 -4.30
N CYS A 404 -0.18 -6.91 -4.42
CA CYS A 404 0.70 -6.92 -3.25
C CYS A 404 0.18 -5.93 -2.22
N ASP A 405 0.12 -6.32 -0.95
CA ASP A 405 0.01 -5.42 0.20
C ASP A 405 0.34 -6.16 1.51
N THR A 406 0.19 -5.48 2.65
CA THR A 406 0.56 -6.02 3.97
C THR A 406 -0.07 -7.36 4.35
N ASP A 407 -1.18 -7.79 3.71
CA ASP A 407 -1.77 -9.12 3.93
C ASP A 407 -1.66 -10.07 2.71
N ASN A 408 -1.13 -9.59 1.59
CA ASN A 408 -0.76 -10.39 0.42
C ASN A 408 0.69 -10.08 0.01
N TYR A 409 1.65 -10.78 0.63
CA TYR A 409 3.09 -10.58 0.37
C TYR A 409 3.51 -11.18 -0.98
N CYS A 410 4.42 -10.48 -1.66
CA CYS A 410 5.03 -10.88 -2.93
C CYS A 410 6.55 -10.88 -2.75
N GLU A 411 7.21 -12.02 -2.97
CA GLU A 411 8.66 -12.14 -2.76
C GLU A 411 9.43 -11.67 -4.01
N SER A 412 9.00 -12.11 -5.18
CA SER A 412 9.54 -11.76 -6.50
C SER A 412 8.53 -11.00 -7.37
N THR A 413 9.00 -10.42 -8.48
CA THR A 413 8.14 -9.83 -9.53
C THR A 413 7.37 -10.87 -10.33
N ASP A 414 7.83 -12.12 -10.28
CA ASP A 414 7.37 -13.25 -11.09
C ASP A 414 6.44 -14.18 -10.30
N ASP A 415 6.16 -13.83 -9.03
CA ASP A 415 5.15 -14.49 -8.18
C ASP A 415 3.72 -14.12 -8.62
N PHE A 416 3.46 -14.08 -9.94
CA PHE A 416 2.34 -13.35 -10.56
C PHE A 416 1.91 -13.84 -11.96
#